data_AF-A0A9W7CE17-F1
#
_entry.id   AF-A0A9W7CE17-F1
#
_cell.length_a   1.000
_cell.length_b   1.000
_cell.length_c   1.000
_cell.angle_alpha   90.00
_cell.angle_beta   90.00
_cell.angle_gamma   90.00
#
_symmetry.space_group_name_H-M   'P 1'
#
loop_
_entity.id
_entity.type
_entity.pdbx_description
1 polymer ?
#
loop_
_entity_poly.entity_id
_entity_poly.type
_entity_poly.pdbx_seq_one_letter_code
_entity_poly.pdbx_strand_id
1 'polypeptide(L)'
;MMTGKYRISAGGRPPEDVKLFPESGAQDFSGDSKVFNNPEKEKHVKQKLTRALRIVANDLENIPIGLIVMWGSLVCCYNVNAHIACSAGFALGRVGHTISYELELQPHRAWGWGLGIVSSSLLAANGVIGAFLL
;
A
#
# COMPACT_ATOMS: atom_id res chain seq x y z
N MET A 1 2.59 -9.27 2.02
CA MET A 1 2.92 -8.56 3.27
C MET A 1 1.82 -8.72 4.33
N MET A 2 2.08 -9.30 5.51
CA MET A 2 1.12 -9.38 6.62
C MET A 2 1.48 -8.37 7.72
N THR A 3 0.86 -7.19 7.71
CA THR A 3 1.06 -6.13 8.73
C THR A 3 0.81 -6.62 10.17
N GLY A 4 -0.13 -7.55 10.37
CA GLY A 4 -0.38 -8.18 11.67
C GLY A 4 0.86 -8.88 12.24
N LYS A 5 1.61 -9.63 11.42
CA LYS A 5 2.85 -10.30 11.84
C LYS A 5 3.91 -9.29 12.30
N TYR A 6 4.04 -8.17 11.61
CA TYR A 6 4.96 -7.10 12.01
C TYR A 6 4.52 -6.38 13.28
N ARG A 7 3.21 -6.19 13.50
CA ARG A 7 2.67 -5.60 14.75
C ARG A 7 2.88 -6.49 15.96
N ILE A 8 2.62 -7.79 15.81
CA ILE A 8 2.86 -8.79 16.86
C ILE A 8 4.35 -8.84 17.20
N SER A 9 5.21 -8.91 16.19
CA SER A 9 6.66 -8.92 16.38
C SER A 9 7.19 -7.63 17.02
N ALA A 10 6.58 -6.47 16.76
CA ALA A 10 7.03 -5.18 17.30
C ALA A 10 6.48 -4.87 18.70
N GLY A 11 5.66 -5.75 19.28
CA GLY A 11 4.98 -5.50 20.56
C GLY A 11 3.75 -4.60 20.48
N GLY A 12 3.40 -4.08 19.30
CA GLY A 12 2.26 -3.18 19.05
C GLY A 12 0.94 -3.91 18.76
N ARG A 13 0.75 -5.09 19.34
CA ARG A 13 -0.50 -5.87 19.23
C ARG A 13 -1.62 -5.24 20.06
N PRO A 14 -2.90 -5.49 19.76
CA PRO A 14 -4.02 -5.15 20.65
C PRO A 14 -4.06 -6.05 21.90
N PRO A 15 -4.62 -5.58 23.04
CA PRO A 15 -4.66 -6.33 24.30
C PRO A 15 -5.48 -7.63 24.21
N GLU A 16 -6.48 -7.68 23.33
CA GLU A 16 -7.27 -8.88 23.05
C GLU A 16 -6.45 -10.03 22.44
N ASP A 17 -5.40 -9.72 21.67
CA ASP A 17 -4.56 -10.68 20.95
C ASP A 17 -3.44 -11.27 21.82
N VAL A 18 -3.32 -10.85 23.08
CA VAL A 18 -2.27 -11.34 24.00
C VAL A 18 -2.41 -12.84 24.25
N LYS A 19 -3.66 -13.32 24.40
CA LYS A 19 -3.97 -14.74 24.62
C LYS A 19 -3.71 -15.60 23.38
N LEU A 20 -3.79 -15.02 22.19
CA LEU A 20 -3.59 -15.72 20.92
C LEU A 20 -2.12 -15.95 20.59
N PHE A 21 -1.22 -15.10 21.11
CA PHE A 21 0.22 -15.15 20.81
C PHE A 21 1.09 -15.07 22.06
N PRO A 22 1.02 -16.05 22.98
CA PRO A 22 1.73 -16.00 24.27
C PRO A 22 3.26 -15.92 24.11
N GLU A 23 3.82 -16.51 23.05
CA GLU A 23 5.27 -16.56 22.80
C GLU A 23 5.88 -15.28 22.21
N SER A 24 5.05 -14.29 21.85
CA SER A 24 5.50 -13.11 21.08
C SER A 24 6.08 -11.96 21.92
N GLY A 25 6.37 -12.18 23.21
CA GLY A 25 6.98 -11.18 24.11
C GLY A 25 5.99 -10.16 24.69
N ALA A 26 6.49 -9.25 25.54
CA ALA A 26 5.65 -8.25 26.21
C ALA A 26 5.06 -7.22 25.22
N GLN A 27 3.86 -6.73 25.52
CA GLN A 27 3.18 -5.71 24.73
C GLN A 27 3.73 -4.32 25.08
N ASP A 28 4.05 -3.53 24.07
CA ASP A 28 4.62 -2.18 24.21
C ASP A 28 3.73 -1.15 23.52
N PHE A 29 2.80 -0.55 24.27
CA PHE A 29 2.00 0.57 23.78
C PHE A 29 2.73 1.91 23.91
N SER A 30 3.66 2.01 24.87
CA SER A 30 4.32 3.26 25.25
C SER A 30 5.60 3.52 24.46
N GLY A 31 6.16 2.50 23.80
CA GLY A 31 7.43 2.59 23.09
C GLY A 31 8.68 2.47 23.97
N ASP A 32 8.49 2.42 25.29
CA ASP A 32 9.53 2.42 26.33
C ASP A 32 9.83 1.02 26.89
N SER A 33 8.92 0.06 26.71
CA SER A 33 9.15 -1.28 27.25
C SER A 33 10.10 -2.03 26.32
N LYS A 34 11.24 -2.46 26.87
CA LYS A 34 12.25 -3.25 26.15
C LYS A 34 11.67 -4.62 25.79
N VAL A 35 10.90 -4.69 24.70
CA VAL A 35 10.38 -5.95 24.14
C VAL A 35 11.53 -6.88 23.76
N PHE A 36 12.70 -6.30 23.44
CA PHE A 36 13.90 -7.04 23.09
C PHE A 36 15.06 -6.69 24.05
N ASN A 37 15.80 -7.72 24.47
CA ASN A 37 17.06 -7.53 25.21
C ASN A 37 18.16 -6.88 24.36
N ASN A 38 18.00 -6.85 23.03
CA ASN A 38 18.93 -6.24 22.09
C ASN A 38 18.30 -5.00 21.42
N PRO A 39 18.84 -3.78 21.64
CA PRO A 39 18.29 -2.54 21.09
C PRO A 39 18.35 -2.44 19.55
N GLU A 40 19.30 -3.10 18.89
CA GLU A 40 19.40 -3.08 17.43
C GLU A 40 18.28 -3.90 16.78
N LYS A 41 17.95 -5.05 17.36
CA LYS A 41 16.83 -5.88 16.90
C LYS A 41 15.50 -5.14 17.06
N GLU A 42 15.32 -4.45 18.18
CA GLU A 42 14.13 -3.63 18.42
C GLU A 42 13.96 -2.55 17.35
N LYS A 43 15.02 -1.78 17.07
CA LYS A 43 15.00 -0.74 16.05
C LYS A 43 14.65 -1.30 14.67
N HIS A 44 15.23 -2.44 14.31
CA HIS A 44 14.98 -3.07 13.01
C HIS A 44 13.53 -3.56 12.86
N VAL A 45 12.95 -4.14 13.90
CA VAL A 45 11.55 -4.60 13.90
C VAL A 45 10.58 -3.42 13.85
N LYS A 46 10.81 -2.37 14.65
CA LYS A 46 10.01 -1.13 14.61
C LYS A 46 10.09 -0.43 13.24
N GLN A 47 11.26 -0.44 12.59
CA GLN A 47 11.43 0.07 11.22
C GLN A 47 10.63 -0.73 10.20
N LYS A 48 10.68 -2.06 10.25
CA LYS A 48 9.88 -2.94 9.37
C LYS A 48 8.38 -2.74 9.54
N LEU A 49 7.91 -2.55 10.77
CA LEU A 49 6.51 -2.21 11.03
C LEU A 49 6.14 -0.86 10.43
N THR A 50 6.93 0.19 10.70
CA THR A 50 6.70 1.54 10.16
C THR A 50 6.63 1.50 8.63
N ARG A 51 7.52 0.72 8.02
CA ARG A 51 7.52 0.46 6.58
C ARG A 51 6.21 -0.18 6.13
N ALA A 52 5.82 -1.30 6.73
CA ALA A 52 4.57 -1.98 6.38
C ALA A 52 3.33 -1.08 6.49
N LEU A 53 3.26 -0.24 7.53
CA LEU A 53 2.17 0.71 7.70
C LEU A 53 2.14 1.78 6.61
N ARG A 54 3.30 2.27 6.15
CA ARG A 54 3.37 3.24 5.04
C ARG A 54 2.89 2.67 3.71
N ILE A 55 3.10 1.37 3.43
CA ILE A 55 2.53 0.73 2.24
C ILE A 55 1.01 0.75 2.34
N VAL A 56 0.48 0.26 3.46
CA VAL A 56 -0.96 0.16 3.65
C VAL A 56 -1.63 1.54 3.58
N ALA A 57 -1.02 2.56 4.18
CA ALA A 57 -1.50 3.93 4.07
C ALA A 57 -1.52 4.43 2.62
N ASN A 58 -0.44 4.21 1.86
CA ASN A 58 -0.39 4.61 0.46
C ASN A 58 -1.42 3.87 -0.41
N ASP A 59 -1.63 2.58 -0.15
CA ASP A 59 -2.61 1.78 -0.84
C ASP A 59 -4.04 2.24 -0.51
N LEU A 60 -4.33 2.57 0.75
CA LEU A 60 -5.61 3.14 1.19
C LEU A 60 -5.90 4.52 0.59
N GLU A 61 -4.88 5.35 0.36
CA GLU A 61 -5.07 6.66 -0.28
C GLU A 61 -5.32 6.54 -1.78
N ASN A 62 -4.64 5.62 -2.47
CA ASN A 62 -4.56 5.66 -3.93
C ASN A 62 -5.38 4.54 -4.62
N ILE A 63 -5.61 3.37 -4.01
CA ILE A 63 -6.44 2.30 -4.63
C ILE A 63 -7.91 2.72 -4.68
N PRO A 64 -8.55 3.19 -3.59
CA PRO A 64 -9.96 3.57 -3.63
C PRO A 64 -10.22 4.70 -4.64
N ILE A 65 -9.36 5.71 -4.69
CA ILE A 65 -9.45 6.81 -5.67
C ILE A 65 -9.30 6.26 -7.09
N GLY A 66 -8.31 5.40 -7.34
CA GLY A 66 -8.13 4.77 -8.64
C GLY A 66 -9.34 3.96 -9.10
N LEU A 67 -9.97 3.21 -8.20
CA LEU A 67 -11.18 2.43 -8.50
C LEU A 67 -12.38 3.33 -8.83
N ILE A 68 -12.56 4.44 -8.12
CA ILE A 68 -13.62 5.42 -8.42
C ILE A 68 -13.41 6.02 -9.81
N VAL A 69 -12.17 6.39 -10.14
CA VAL A 69 -11.83 6.95 -11.46
C VAL A 69 -12.01 5.91 -12.57
N MET A 70 -11.58 4.67 -12.36
CA MET A 70 -11.79 3.57 -13.30
C MET A 70 -13.28 3.34 -13.54
N TRP A 71 -14.09 3.27 -12.49
CA TRP A 71 -15.52 3.08 -12.64
C TRP A 71 -16.20 4.24 -13.37
N GLY A 72 -15.88 5.50 -13.01
CA GLY A 72 -16.39 6.68 -13.71
C GLY A 72 -16.00 6.70 -15.18
N SER A 73 -14.74 6.37 -15.50
CA SER A 73 -14.27 6.28 -16.89
C SER A 73 -14.92 5.15 -17.68
N LEU A 74 -15.34 4.06 -17.02
CA LEU A 74 -16.00 2.93 -17.67
C LEU A 74 -17.41 3.31 -18.17
N VAL A 75 -18.15 4.12 -17.40
CA VAL A 75 -19.51 4.55 -17.76
C VAL A 75 -19.50 5.48 -18.98
N CYS A 76 -18.52 6.38 -19.06
CA CYS A 76 -18.36 7.34 -20.15
C CYS A 76 -17.13 7.00 -21.02
N CYS A 77 -16.99 5.74 -21.42
CA CYS A 77 -15.76 5.27 -22.06
C CYS A 77 -15.67 5.75 -23.53
N TYR A 78 -14.70 6.61 -23.84
CA TYR A 78 -14.40 6.99 -25.23
C TYR A 78 -13.67 5.87 -26.00
N ASN A 79 -12.56 5.38 -25.45
CA ASN A 79 -11.77 4.32 -26.05
C ASN A 79 -11.56 3.14 -25.08
N VAL A 80 -12.12 1.99 -25.45
CA VAL A 80 -12.09 0.75 -24.65
C VAL A 80 -10.67 0.19 -24.52
N ASN A 81 -9.87 0.22 -25.59
CA ASN A 81 -8.50 -0.31 -25.57
C ASN A 81 -7.60 0.53 -24.64
N ALA A 82 -7.76 1.87 -24.69
CA ALA A 82 -7.05 2.77 -23.81
C ALA A 82 -7.45 2.54 -22.33
N HIS A 83 -8.73 2.33 -22.06
CA HIS A 83 -9.23 2.02 -20.73
C HIS A 83 -8.65 0.72 -20.17
N ILE A 84 -8.63 -0.36 -20.96
CA ILE A 84 -8.05 -1.65 -20.57
C ILE A 84 -6.56 -1.50 -20.28
N ALA A 85 -5.81 -0.86 -21.18
CA ALA A 85 -4.37 -0.68 -21.02
C ALA A 85 -4.02 0.14 -19.77
N CYS A 86 -4.73 1.24 -19.52
CA CYS A 86 -4.50 2.07 -18.34
C CYS A 86 -4.92 1.37 -17.04
N SER A 87 -6.00 0.59 -17.07
CA SER A 87 -6.44 -0.21 -15.92
C SER A 87 -5.41 -1.28 -15.55
N ALA A 88 -4.87 -1.98 -16.55
CA ALA A 88 -3.78 -2.94 -16.36
C ALA A 88 -2.50 -2.26 -15.85
N GLY A 89 -2.14 -1.11 -16.44
CA GLY A 89 -1.00 -0.29 -16.01
C GLY A 89 -1.11 0.18 -14.56
N PHE A 90 -2.30 0.61 -14.14
CA PHE A 90 -2.59 0.98 -12.76
C PHE A 90 -2.37 -0.21 -11.81
N ALA A 91 -2.97 -1.36 -12.11
CA ALA A 91 -2.83 -2.57 -11.29
C ALA A 91 -1.36 -3.03 -11.18
N LEU A 92 -0.65 -3.11 -12.31
CA LEU A 92 0.77 -3.46 -12.34
C LEU A 92 1.64 -2.45 -11.58
N GLY A 93 1.35 -1.16 -11.71
CA GLY A 93 2.03 -0.09 -10.97
C GLY A 93 1.88 -0.24 -9.46
N ARG A 94 0.69 -0.60 -8.98
CA ARG A 94 0.46 -0.86 -7.54
C ARG A 94 1.17 -2.11 -7.04
N VAL A 95 1.07 -3.21 -7.77
CA VAL A 95 1.80 -4.45 -7.42
C VAL A 95 3.31 -4.20 -7.41
N GLY A 96 3.83 -3.51 -8.41
CA GLY A 96 5.24 -3.14 -8.51
C GLY A 96 5.69 -2.20 -7.39
N HIS A 97 4.87 -1.23 -6.99
CA HIS A 97 5.15 -0.36 -5.85
C HIS A 97 5.26 -1.16 -4.55
N THR A 98 4.33 -2.09 -4.29
CA THR A 98 4.35 -2.93 -3.08
C THR A 98 5.56 -3.86 -3.05
N ILE A 99 5.89 -4.51 -4.18
CA ILE A 99 7.09 -5.37 -4.29
C ILE A 99 8.37 -4.57 -4.07
N SER A 100 8.52 -3.42 -4.74
CA SER A 100 9.67 -2.53 -4.58
C SER A 100 9.82 -2.05 -3.14
N TYR A 101 8.69 -1.87 -2.45
CA TYR A 101 8.66 -1.47 -1.06
C TYR A 101 8.87 -2.64 -0.08
N GLU A 102 8.82 -3.89 -0.50
CA GLU A 102 9.25 -5.01 0.33
C GLU A 102 10.76 -5.24 0.17
N LEU A 103 11.30 -5.05 -1.03
CA LEU A 103 12.70 -5.33 -1.38
C LEU A 103 13.69 -4.19 -1.09
N GLU A 104 13.27 -3.10 -0.42
CA GLU A 104 14.18 -1.95 -0.14
C GLU A 104 14.74 -1.25 -1.40
N LEU A 105 14.16 -1.51 -2.59
CA LEU A 105 14.67 -1.03 -3.87
C LEU A 105 14.35 0.45 -4.12
N GLN A 106 15.27 1.34 -3.73
CA GLN A 106 15.35 2.71 -4.25
C GLN A 106 16.18 2.67 -5.54
N PRO A 107 15.72 3.18 -6.71
CA PRO A 107 14.64 4.14 -6.98
C PRO A 107 13.34 3.54 -7.53
N HIS A 108 13.24 2.22 -7.70
CA HIS A 108 12.11 1.53 -8.36
C HIS A 108 10.73 1.83 -7.75
N ARG A 109 10.70 2.21 -6.46
CA ARG A 109 9.50 2.73 -5.79
C ARG A 109 8.86 3.93 -6.52
N ALA A 110 9.66 4.89 -6.98
CA ALA A 110 9.16 6.09 -7.64
C ALA A 110 8.52 5.78 -9.00
N TRP A 111 9.07 4.79 -9.71
CA TRP A 111 8.56 4.34 -11.00
C TRP A 111 7.20 3.66 -10.86
N GLY A 112 7.03 2.77 -9.86
CA GLY A 112 5.74 2.12 -9.59
C GLY A 112 4.65 3.11 -9.18
N TRP A 113 4.98 4.07 -8.32
CA TRP A 113 4.06 5.14 -7.94
C TRP A 113 3.71 6.06 -9.12
N GLY A 114 4.71 6.47 -9.90
CA GLY A 114 4.53 7.32 -11.09
C GLY A 114 3.65 6.64 -12.15
N LEU A 115 3.87 5.35 -12.41
CA LEU A 115 3.05 4.57 -13.34
C LEU A 115 1.58 4.52 -12.90
N GLY A 116 1.33 4.36 -11.59
CA GLY A 116 -0.01 4.39 -11.02
C GLY A 116 -0.71 5.74 -11.24
N ILE A 117 -0.02 6.84 -10.98
CA ILE A 117 -0.58 8.20 -11.17
C ILE A 117 -0.84 8.49 -12.64
N VAL A 118 0.13 8.22 -13.52
CA VAL A 118 -0.03 8.47 -14.96
C VAL A 118 -1.21 7.67 -15.50
N SER A 119 -1.33 6.40 -15.13
CA SER A 119 -2.43 5.54 -15.57
C SER A 119 -3.80 6.04 -15.06
N SER A 120 -3.89 6.46 -13.79
CA SER A 120 -5.13 7.01 -13.23
C SER A 120 -5.53 8.34 -13.88
N SER A 121 -4.58 9.22 -14.17
CA SER A 121 -4.82 10.48 -14.87
C SER A 121 -5.29 10.25 -16.31
N LEU A 122 -4.71 9.28 -17.02
CA LEU A 122 -5.13 8.92 -18.38
C LEU A 122 -6.55 8.32 -18.40
N LEU A 123 -6.90 7.50 -17.41
CA LEU A 123 -8.27 7.01 -17.23
C LEU A 123 -9.26 8.15 -17.01
N ALA A 124 -8.93 9.09 -16.12
CA ALA A 124 -9.76 10.27 -15.90
C ALA A 124 -9.96 11.07 -17.19
N ALA A 125 -8.89 11.33 -17.95
CA ALA A 125 -8.98 12.02 -19.23
C ALA A 125 -9.85 11.27 -20.25
N ASN A 126 -9.68 9.95 -20.37
CA ASN A 126 -10.49 9.12 -21.27
C ASN A 126 -11.99 9.14 -20.92
N GLY A 127 -12.32 9.14 -19.62
CA GLY A 127 -13.69 9.26 -19.14
C GLY A 127 -14.30 10.65 -19.38
N VAL A 128 -13.54 11.71 -19.13
CA VAL A 128 -13.98 13.10 -19.36
C VAL A 128 -14.24 13.35 -20.85
N ILE A 129 -13.32 12.94 -21.72
CA ILE A 129 -13.48 13.07 -23.17
C ILE A 129 -14.72 12.29 -23.64
N GLY A 130 -14.91 11.08 -23.15
CA GLY A 130 -16.11 10.30 -23.50
C GLY A 130 -17.39 10.96 -23.00
N ALA A 131 -17.39 11.58 -21.82
CA ALA A 131 -18.59 12.27 -21.31
C ALA A 131 -19.00 13.51 -22.12
N PHE A 132 -18.06 14.17 -22.80
CA PHE A 132 -18.34 15.39 -23.58
C PHE A 132 -18.47 15.15 -25.10
N LEU A 133 -17.96 14.02 -25.61
CA LEU A 133 -17.96 13.71 -27.05
C LEU A 133 -18.86 12.53 -27.47
N LEU A 134 -19.40 11.75 -26.52
CA LEU A 134 -20.53 10.84 -26.77
C LEU A 134 -21.87 11.55 -26.55
#